data_AF-A0A0C2C0L6-F1
#
_entry.id   AF-A0A0C2C0L6-F1
#
_cell.length_a   1.000
_cell.length_b   1.000
_cell.length_c   1.000
_cell.angle_alpha   90.00
_cell.angle_beta   90.00
_cell.angle_gamma   90.00
#
_symmetry.space_group_name_H-M   'P 1'
#
loop_
_entity.id
_entity.type
_entity.pdbx_description
1 polymer ?
#
loop_
_entity_poly.entity_id
_entity_poly.type
_entity_poly.pdbx_seq_one_letter_code
_entity_poly.pdbx_strand_id
1 'polypeptide(L)'
;YCSKISFVLQLQAKICNISCTFQLWSIIAGILHLGNLAFVDSESSSGDCYVANPEVLNNAARCLSVTPEQLHNALTSQVVAARGDVVAKTHDVNAALYTRDALAKAVYERLFSWVVERINESITVEQTSRYSKGTVIGVLDIYGFEIFGTNSFEQLCINYCNEKLQQLFIELVLKQEQEEYEREGIKWSKIDYFNNKIICDLVEMPRTGILSVLDEACANIGNVTDQVFLAELDKNLQSHKHYTSRNLRQSDKTVKHDEFRITHYAGDVTYSVNGFMDKNRDTLFQDLKRLMYN
;
A
#
# COMPACT_ATOMS: atom_id res chain seq x y z
N TYR A 1 -20.25 13.19 -20.08
CA TYR A 1 -20.12 12.53 -18.76
C TYR A 1 -18.98 13.13 -17.94
N CYS A 2 -17.74 13.28 -18.45
CA CYS A 2 -16.63 13.96 -17.74
C CYS A 2 -16.97 15.38 -17.24
N SER A 3 -17.70 16.18 -18.00
CA SER A 3 -18.07 17.55 -17.63
C SER A 3 -19.06 17.64 -16.46
N LYS A 4 -19.91 16.62 -16.25
CA LYS A 4 -20.82 16.57 -15.09
C LYS A 4 -20.09 16.13 -13.82
N ILE A 5 -19.14 15.18 -13.92
CA ILE A 5 -18.30 14.73 -12.81
C ILE A 5 -17.37 15.87 -12.34
N SER A 6 -16.76 16.59 -13.28
CA SER A 6 -15.91 17.75 -12.97
C SER A 6 -16.69 18.84 -12.24
N PHE A 7 -17.94 19.12 -12.65
CA PHE A 7 -18.78 20.11 -11.97
C PHE A 7 -19.13 19.71 -10.54
N VAL A 8 -19.48 18.43 -10.30
CA VAL A 8 -19.79 17.94 -8.95
C VAL A 8 -18.57 17.98 -8.04
N LEU A 9 -17.40 17.58 -8.54
CA LEU A 9 -16.14 17.64 -7.78
C LEU A 9 -15.72 19.09 -7.48
N GLN A 10 -15.89 20.01 -8.43
CA GLN A 10 -15.62 21.43 -8.19
C GLN A 10 -16.59 22.06 -7.19
N LEU A 11 -17.86 21.63 -7.21
CA LEU A 11 -18.87 22.11 -6.27
C LEU A 11 -18.59 21.57 -4.85
N GLN A 12 -18.23 20.29 -4.70
CA GLN A 12 -17.83 19.71 -3.43
C GLN A 12 -16.53 20.32 -2.89
N ALA A 13 -15.53 20.55 -3.75
CA ALA A 13 -14.31 21.24 -3.36
C ALA A 13 -14.58 22.68 -2.86
N LYS A 14 -15.52 23.40 -3.49
CA LYS A 14 -16.00 24.70 -3.00
C LYS A 14 -16.71 24.61 -1.65
N ILE A 15 -17.52 23.56 -1.43
CA ILE A 15 -18.22 23.33 -0.15
C ILE A 15 -17.23 23.03 0.97
N CYS A 16 -16.15 22.29 0.69
CA CYS A 16 -15.05 22.03 1.63
C CYS A 16 -14.02 23.18 1.71
N ASN A 17 -14.33 24.36 1.15
CA ASN A 17 -13.47 25.55 1.13
C ASN A 17 -12.07 25.34 0.50
N ILE A 18 -11.94 24.35 -0.39
CA ILE A 18 -10.71 24.09 -1.14
C ILE A 18 -10.59 25.15 -2.24
N SER A 19 -9.94 26.26 -1.91
CA SER A 19 -9.73 27.40 -2.81
C SER A 19 -8.76 27.09 -3.97
N CYS A 20 -8.03 25.97 -3.88
CA CYS A 20 -6.85 25.63 -4.67
C CYS A 20 -7.10 24.52 -5.70
N THR A 21 -8.29 24.48 -6.32
CA THR A 21 -8.68 23.37 -7.21
C THR A 21 -7.78 23.23 -8.45
N PHE A 22 -7.26 24.33 -8.99
CA PHE A 22 -6.37 24.31 -10.15
C PHE A 22 -5.07 23.56 -9.85
N GLN A 23 -4.46 23.80 -8.69
CA GLN A 23 -3.23 23.13 -8.27
C GLN A 23 -3.45 21.63 -8.07
N LEU A 24 -4.60 21.22 -7.52
CA LEU A 24 -4.97 19.81 -7.40
C LEU A 24 -5.03 19.12 -8.77
N TRP A 25 -5.70 19.73 -9.74
CA TRP A 25 -5.75 19.20 -11.11
C TRP A 25 -4.37 19.19 -11.78
N SER A 26 -3.54 20.20 -11.52
CA SER A 26 -2.16 20.25 -12.02
C SER A 26 -1.33 19.09 -11.48
N ILE A 27 -1.40 18.80 -10.18
CA ILE A 27 -0.68 17.67 -9.57
C ILE A 27 -1.16 16.33 -10.16
N ILE A 28 -2.48 16.14 -10.30
CA ILE A 28 -3.05 14.94 -10.92
C ILE A 28 -2.58 14.79 -12.37
N ALA A 29 -2.60 15.87 -13.15
CA ALA A 29 -2.07 15.87 -14.52
C ALA A 29 -0.57 15.54 -14.55
N GLY A 30 0.20 16.05 -13.59
CA GLY A 30 1.60 15.71 -13.39
C GLY A 30 1.82 14.21 -13.17
N ILE A 31 1.03 13.59 -12.29
CA ILE A 31 1.06 12.13 -12.04
C ILE A 31 0.74 11.34 -13.32
N LEU A 32 -0.28 11.76 -14.07
CA LEU A 32 -0.64 11.11 -15.34
C LEU A 32 0.46 11.25 -16.40
N HIS A 33 1.11 12.41 -16.49
CA HIS A 33 2.26 12.61 -17.37
C HIS A 33 3.46 11.77 -16.94
N LEU A 34 3.73 11.64 -15.63
CA LEU A 34 4.77 10.74 -15.12
C LEU A 34 4.52 9.31 -15.61
N GLY A 35 3.29 8.79 -15.53
CA GLY A 35 2.96 7.43 -15.99
C GLY A 35 3.24 7.15 -17.47
N ASN A 36 3.34 8.20 -18.30
CA ASN A 36 3.66 8.08 -19.73
C ASN A 36 5.16 8.20 -20.03
N LEU A 37 6.02 8.47 -19.03
CA LEU A 37 7.46 8.53 -19.22
C LEU A 37 8.02 7.16 -19.57
N ALA A 38 8.86 7.13 -20.59
CA ALA A 38 9.58 5.95 -21.04
C ALA A 38 11.08 6.19 -20.89
N PHE A 39 11.81 5.12 -20.59
CA PHE A 39 13.27 5.15 -20.43
C PHE A 39 13.90 4.17 -21.42
N VAL A 40 15.10 4.52 -21.88
CA VAL A 40 15.89 3.75 -22.85
C VAL A 40 17.36 3.75 -22.42
N ASP A 41 18.07 2.68 -22.77
CA ASP A 41 19.49 2.54 -22.45
C ASP A 41 20.35 3.56 -23.22
N SER A 42 21.36 4.11 -22.54
CA SER A 42 22.38 4.96 -23.13
C SER A 42 23.28 4.16 -24.06
N GLU A 43 23.38 4.55 -25.33
CA GLU A 43 24.32 3.93 -26.29
C GLU A 43 25.80 4.19 -25.92
N SER A 44 26.06 5.28 -25.19
CA SER A 44 27.40 5.77 -24.85
C SER A 44 28.00 5.20 -23.56
N SER A 45 27.17 4.66 -22.67
CA SER A 45 27.61 4.17 -21.35
C SER A 45 26.78 2.96 -20.93
N SER A 46 27.46 1.81 -20.80
CA SER A 46 26.82 0.55 -20.41
C SER A 46 26.24 0.66 -18.99
N GLY A 47 24.91 0.65 -18.88
CA GLY A 47 24.19 0.61 -17.60
C GLY A 47 23.49 1.91 -17.19
N ASP A 48 23.58 2.97 -18.01
CA ASP A 48 22.84 4.22 -17.78
C ASP A 48 21.57 4.28 -18.63
N CYS A 49 20.52 4.93 -18.14
CA CYS A 49 19.31 5.21 -18.91
C CYS A 49 19.04 6.71 -19.09
N TYR A 50 18.26 7.04 -20.11
CA TYR A 50 17.75 8.39 -20.36
C TYR A 50 16.25 8.39 -20.68
N VAL A 51 15.60 9.54 -20.51
CA VAL A 51 14.18 9.70 -20.82
C VAL A 51 13.96 9.74 -22.33
N ALA A 52 13.16 8.81 -22.86
CA ALA A 52 12.89 8.66 -24.29
C ALA A 52 11.99 9.76 -24.87
N ASN A 53 11.18 10.41 -24.03
CA ASN A 53 10.15 11.35 -24.43
C ASN A 53 10.25 12.71 -23.70
N PRO A 54 11.15 13.62 -24.15
CA PRO A 54 11.38 14.92 -23.52
C PRO A 54 10.14 15.81 -23.42
N GLU A 55 9.22 15.74 -24.38
CA GLU A 55 7.96 16.48 -24.35
C GLU A 55 7.08 16.09 -23.14
N VAL A 56 7.00 14.79 -22.83
CA VAL A 56 6.23 14.29 -21.68
C VAL A 56 6.91 14.70 -20.37
N LEU A 57 8.23 14.64 -20.32
CA LEU A 57 9.03 15.13 -19.19
C LEU A 57 8.78 16.63 -18.94
N ASN A 58 8.79 17.45 -19.99
CA ASN A 58 8.52 18.88 -19.88
C ASN A 58 7.11 19.16 -19.34
N ASN A 59 6.12 18.39 -19.79
CA ASN A 59 4.75 18.52 -19.31
C ASN A 59 4.61 18.08 -17.83
N ALA A 60 5.22 16.96 -17.45
CA ALA A 60 5.25 16.50 -16.06
C ALA A 60 5.94 17.53 -15.14
N ALA A 61 7.12 18.02 -15.55
CA ALA A 61 7.89 19.00 -14.82
C ALA A 61 7.11 20.32 -14.62
N ARG A 62 6.45 20.82 -15.67
CA ARG A 62 5.58 22.00 -15.59
C ARG A 62 4.42 21.80 -14.61
N CYS A 63 3.76 20.65 -14.66
CA CYS A 63 2.62 20.34 -13.79
C CYS A 63 3.02 20.22 -12.31
N LEU A 64 4.21 19.67 -12.06
CA LEU A 64 4.80 19.48 -10.73
C LEU A 64 5.61 20.71 -10.25
N SER A 65 5.68 21.78 -11.05
CA SER A 65 6.43 23.01 -10.76
C SER A 65 7.93 22.81 -10.51
N VAL A 66 8.54 21.84 -11.18
CA VAL A 66 9.99 21.56 -11.14
C VAL A 66 10.62 21.81 -12.51
N THR A 67 11.95 21.94 -12.59
CA THR A 67 12.61 22.03 -13.89
C THR A 67 12.73 20.64 -14.54
N PRO A 68 12.67 20.54 -15.89
CA PRO A 68 12.83 19.26 -16.59
C PRO A 68 14.15 18.57 -16.27
N GLU A 69 15.23 19.33 -16.09
CA GLU A 69 16.55 18.81 -15.74
C GLU A 69 16.57 18.19 -14.34
N GLN A 70 15.99 18.87 -13.34
CA GLN A 70 15.87 18.32 -12.00
C GLN A 70 15.03 17.03 -11.98
N LEU A 71 13.91 17.02 -12.70
CA LEU A 71 13.06 15.84 -12.79
C LEU A 71 13.77 14.68 -13.51
N HIS A 72 14.48 14.96 -14.60
CA HIS A 72 15.29 13.95 -15.30
C HIS A 72 16.32 13.33 -14.36
N ASN A 73 17.16 14.14 -13.73
CA ASN A 73 18.25 13.67 -12.89
C ASN A 73 17.73 12.87 -11.68
N ALA A 74 16.61 13.29 -11.10
CA ALA A 74 15.99 12.57 -9.98
C ALA A 74 15.37 11.23 -10.38
N LEU A 75 15.02 11.04 -11.66
CA LEU A 75 14.47 9.80 -12.20
C LEU A 75 15.54 8.84 -12.71
N THR A 76 16.70 9.35 -13.18
CA THR A 76 17.76 8.55 -13.81
C THR A 76 19.00 8.37 -12.94
N SER A 77 19.07 9.01 -11.77
CA SER A 77 20.20 8.89 -10.86
C SER A 77 19.79 9.02 -9.40
N GLN A 78 20.61 8.43 -8.52
CA GLN A 78 20.48 8.51 -7.08
C GLN A 78 21.80 8.92 -6.47
N VAL A 79 21.76 9.89 -5.56
CA VAL A 79 22.91 10.33 -4.78
C VAL A 79 23.00 9.46 -3.53
N VAL A 80 24.09 8.70 -3.43
CA VAL A 80 24.37 7.80 -2.30
C VAL A 80 25.54 8.34 -1.50
N ALA A 81 25.33 8.55 -0.20
CA ALA A 81 26.40 8.89 0.73
C ALA A 81 27.10 7.59 1.19
N ALA A 82 28.36 7.39 0.78
CA ALA A 82 29.16 6.24 1.14
C ALA A 82 30.42 6.70 1.89
N ARG A 83 30.54 6.35 3.18
CA ARG A 83 31.76 6.54 4.00
C ARG A 83 32.35 7.96 3.97
N GLY A 84 31.50 8.99 3.89
CA GLY A 84 31.91 10.40 3.87
C GLY A 84 31.92 11.04 2.47
N ASP A 85 31.87 10.23 1.40
CA ASP A 85 31.80 10.70 0.03
C ASP A 85 30.37 10.66 -0.52
N VAL A 86 30.03 11.62 -1.38
CA VAL A 86 28.75 11.71 -2.07
C VAL A 86 28.96 11.21 -3.50
N VAL A 87 28.42 10.04 -3.82
CA VAL A 87 28.57 9.41 -5.15
C VAL A 87 27.21 9.37 -5.84
N ALA A 88 27.14 9.86 -7.07
CA ALA A 88 25.97 9.71 -7.91
C ALA A 88 26.00 8.32 -8.58
N LYS A 89 24.99 7.50 -8.31
CA LYS A 89 24.76 6.21 -8.95
C LYS A 89 23.68 6.40 -10.01
N THR A 90 23.99 6.07 -11.25
CA THR A 90 23.01 6.06 -12.35
C THR A 90 22.06 4.86 -12.24
N HIS A 91 20.86 5.03 -12.77
CA HIS A 91 19.84 3.99 -12.85
C HIS A 91 19.87 3.30 -14.21
N ASP A 92 19.62 1.99 -14.20
CA ASP A 92 19.19 1.27 -15.39
C ASP A 92 17.70 1.57 -15.68
N VAL A 93 17.19 1.08 -16.80
CA VAL A 93 15.80 1.31 -17.23
C VAL A 93 14.79 0.81 -16.18
N ASN A 94 15.03 -0.34 -15.55
CA ASN A 94 14.11 -0.91 -14.57
C ASN A 94 14.08 -0.09 -13.28
N ALA A 95 15.25 0.33 -12.79
CA ALA A 95 15.35 1.20 -11.63
C ALA A 95 14.70 2.56 -11.89
N ALA A 96 14.85 3.14 -13.09
CA ALA A 96 14.20 4.39 -13.45
C ALA A 96 12.67 4.27 -13.53
N LEU A 97 12.15 3.16 -14.06
CA LEU A 97 10.71 2.84 -14.04
C LEU A 97 10.18 2.73 -12.61
N TYR A 98 10.91 2.03 -11.73
CA TYR A 98 10.57 1.92 -10.32
C TYR A 98 10.58 3.30 -9.64
N THR A 99 11.62 4.10 -9.86
CA THR A 99 11.76 5.46 -9.30
C THR A 99 10.62 6.38 -9.76
N ARG A 100 10.20 6.29 -11.03
CA ARG A 100 9.04 7.00 -11.58
C ARG A 100 7.75 6.61 -10.85
N ASP A 101 7.51 5.31 -10.68
CA ASP A 101 6.30 4.80 -10.05
C ASP A 101 6.26 5.15 -8.55
N ALA A 102 7.41 5.08 -7.87
CA ALA A 102 7.55 5.50 -6.48
C ALA A 102 7.27 7.00 -6.31
N LEU A 103 7.78 7.85 -7.21
CA LEU A 103 7.46 9.28 -7.21
C LEU A 103 5.97 9.52 -7.43
N ALA A 104 5.36 8.88 -8.42
CA ALA A 104 3.93 9.02 -8.72
C ALA A 104 3.05 8.63 -7.52
N LYS A 105 3.35 7.49 -6.88
CA LYS A 105 2.66 7.02 -5.66
C LYS A 105 2.81 8.02 -4.52
N ALA A 106 4.03 8.46 -4.23
CA ALA A 106 4.31 9.39 -3.13
C ALA A 106 3.65 10.77 -3.32
N VAL A 107 3.60 11.28 -4.56
CA VAL A 107 2.91 12.54 -4.87
C VAL A 107 1.40 12.36 -4.69
N TYR A 108 0.83 11.25 -5.15
CA TYR A 108 -0.59 10.96 -4.97
C TYR A 108 -0.98 10.79 -3.49
N GLU A 109 -0.20 10.05 -2.72
CA GLU A 109 -0.42 9.82 -1.29
C GLU A 109 -0.38 11.14 -0.49
N ARG A 110 0.60 12.01 -0.78
CA ARG A 110 0.67 13.35 -0.18
C ARG A 110 -0.49 14.23 -0.57
N LEU A 111 -0.90 14.21 -1.85
CA LEU A 111 -2.08 14.95 -2.30
C LEU A 111 -3.34 14.46 -1.57
N PHE A 112 -3.52 13.15 -1.44
CA PHE A 112 -4.64 12.55 -0.74
C PHE A 112 -4.67 12.97 0.73
N SER A 113 -3.53 12.85 1.43
CA SER A 113 -3.37 13.27 2.82
C SER A 113 -3.67 14.77 2.99
N TRP A 114 -3.17 15.61 2.09
CA TRP A 114 -3.46 17.04 2.09
C TRP A 114 -4.96 17.32 1.92
N VAL A 115 -5.65 16.61 1.03
CA VAL A 115 -7.12 16.76 0.86
C VAL A 115 -7.84 16.40 2.16
N VAL A 116 -7.47 15.29 2.81
CA VAL A 116 -8.04 14.87 4.10
C VAL A 116 -7.81 15.94 5.17
N GLU A 117 -6.60 16.49 5.28
CA GLU A 117 -6.30 17.57 6.21
C GLU A 117 -7.15 18.82 5.96
N ARG A 118 -7.31 19.26 4.70
CA ARG A 118 -8.14 20.43 4.38
C ARG A 118 -9.60 20.20 4.73
N ILE A 119 -10.12 18.99 4.48
CA ILE A 119 -11.47 18.61 4.91
C ILE A 119 -11.56 18.66 6.44
N ASN A 120 -10.59 18.08 7.15
CA ASN A 120 -10.55 18.07 8.61
C ASN A 120 -10.52 19.49 9.20
N GLU A 121 -9.71 20.40 8.64
CA GLU A 121 -9.68 21.82 9.04
C GLU A 121 -11.05 22.49 8.85
N SER A 122 -11.77 22.16 7.78
CA SER A 122 -13.09 22.74 7.50
C SER A 122 -14.20 22.28 8.45
N ILE A 123 -14.03 21.11 9.10
CA ILE A 123 -15.00 20.52 10.03
C ILE A 123 -14.54 20.55 11.49
N THR A 124 -13.34 21.08 11.77
CA THR A 124 -12.80 21.15 13.13
C THR A 124 -13.66 22.06 14.00
N VAL A 125 -14.11 21.55 15.14
CA VAL A 125 -14.87 22.33 16.12
C VAL A 125 -13.90 23.09 17.03
N GLU A 126 -14.07 24.40 17.15
CA GLU A 126 -13.29 25.21 18.09
C GLU A 126 -13.48 24.70 19.53
N GLN A 127 -12.39 24.23 20.14
CA GLN A 127 -12.39 23.83 21.55
C GLN A 127 -12.44 25.06 22.45
N THR A 128 -13.61 25.70 22.55
CA THR A 128 -13.87 26.66 23.62
C THR A 128 -13.92 25.90 24.96
N SER A 129 -13.30 26.47 25.99
CA SER A 129 -13.06 25.88 27.32
C SER A 129 -14.30 25.33 28.07
N ARG A 130 -15.51 25.52 27.54
CA ARG A 130 -16.78 24.98 28.05
C ARG A 130 -17.17 23.60 27.52
N TYR A 131 -16.48 23.06 26.50
CA TYR A 131 -16.82 21.79 25.84
C TYR A 131 -15.66 20.78 25.79
N SER A 132 -14.71 20.84 26.73
CA SER A 132 -13.48 20.01 26.71
C SER A 132 -13.71 18.50 26.86
N LYS A 133 -14.96 18.03 27.04
CA LYS A 133 -15.33 16.61 27.08
C LYS A 133 -16.52 16.35 26.15
N GLY A 134 -16.30 16.45 24.84
CA GLY A 134 -17.29 16.02 23.85
C GLY A 134 -17.36 14.50 23.75
N THR A 135 -18.56 13.95 23.68
CA THR A 135 -18.77 12.56 23.21
C THR A 135 -18.54 12.53 21.70
N VAL A 136 -17.80 11.53 21.22
CA VAL A 136 -17.54 11.32 19.80
C VAL A 136 -18.32 10.11 19.32
N ILE A 137 -19.00 10.23 18.18
CA ILE A 137 -19.57 9.11 17.45
C ILE A 137 -18.65 8.84 16.27
N GLY A 138 -18.00 7.68 16.27
CA GLY A 138 -17.16 7.23 15.16
C GLY A 138 -17.97 6.41 14.17
N VAL A 139 -17.82 6.70 12.88
CA VAL A 139 -18.29 5.85 11.78
C VAL A 139 -17.07 5.28 11.09
N LEU A 140 -16.97 3.95 11.04
CA LEU A 140 -15.89 3.25 10.36
C LEU A 140 -16.46 2.62 9.09
N ASP A 141 -16.05 3.16 7.95
CA ASP A 141 -16.32 2.60 6.62
C ASP A 141 -15.02 1.98 6.08
N ILE A 142 -15.09 0.71 5.71
CA ILE A 142 -13.94 -0.14 5.38
C ILE A 142 -14.27 -0.95 4.14
N TYR A 143 -13.26 -1.19 3.32
CA TYR A 143 -13.41 -2.06 2.16
C TYR A 143 -13.74 -3.49 2.61
N GLY A 144 -14.70 -4.10 1.93
CA GLY A 144 -15.08 -5.49 2.16
C GLY A 144 -13.99 -6.47 1.70
N PHE A 145 -14.22 -7.74 1.99
CA PHE A 145 -13.33 -8.83 1.60
C PHE A 145 -13.18 -8.94 0.07
N GLU A 146 -11.94 -9.06 -0.45
CA GLU A 146 -11.65 -9.09 -1.89
C GLU A 146 -11.16 -10.47 -2.34
N ILE A 147 -11.76 -10.98 -3.43
CA ILE A 147 -11.34 -12.21 -4.10
C ILE A 147 -11.35 -11.98 -5.61
N PHE A 148 -10.18 -11.71 -6.18
CA PHE A 148 -9.99 -11.52 -7.61
C PHE A 148 -9.33 -12.73 -8.27
N GLY A 149 -9.28 -12.72 -9.61
CA GLY A 149 -8.58 -13.75 -10.39
C GLY A 149 -7.06 -13.76 -10.17
N THR A 150 -6.48 -12.64 -9.72
CA THR A 150 -5.08 -12.55 -9.28
C THR A 150 -5.03 -11.59 -8.10
N ASN A 151 -4.75 -12.10 -6.91
CA ASN A 151 -4.65 -11.30 -5.69
C ASN A 151 -3.17 -11.02 -5.41
N SER A 152 -2.84 -9.77 -5.10
CA SER A 152 -1.46 -9.38 -4.78
C SER A 152 -1.34 -8.96 -3.30
N PHE A 153 -0.23 -8.29 -2.95
CA PHE A 153 0.07 -7.88 -1.59
C PHE A 153 -1.02 -6.97 -1.01
N GLU A 154 -1.58 -6.07 -1.82
CA GLU A 154 -2.64 -5.15 -1.41
C GLU A 154 -3.91 -5.91 -0.97
N GLN A 155 -4.32 -6.94 -1.72
CA GLN A 155 -5.44 -7.80 -1.34
C GLN A 155 -5.15 -8.56 -0.05
N LEU A 156 -3.90 -9.02 0.15
CA LEU A 156 -3.52 -9.67 1.41
C LEU A 156 -3.70 -8.71 2.59
N CYS A 157 -3.27 -7.45 2.46
CA CYS A 157 -3.46 -6.43 3.49
C CYS A 157 -4.95 -6.12 3.75
N ILE A 158 -5.77 -5.99 2.70
CA ILE A 158 -7.22 -5.75 2.80
C ILE A 158 -7.91 -6.91 3.52
N ASN A 159 -7.64 -8.15 3.09
CA ASN A 159 -8.24 -9.34 3.67
C ASN A 159 -7.76 -9.58 5.10
N TYR A 160 -6.49 -9.30 5.40
CA TYR A 160 -5.95 -9.32 6.76
C TYR A 160 -6.66 -8.31 7.68
N CYS A 161 -6.89 -7.08 7.20
CA CYS A 161 -7.67 -6.09 7.96
C CYS A 161 -9.08 -6.62 8.25
N ASN A 162 -9.74 -7.22 7.26
CA ASN A 162 -11.06 -7.83 7.42
C ASN A 162 -11.04 -8.99 8.44
N GLU A 163 -10.00 -9.84 8.44
CA GLU A 163 -9.83 -10.90 9.45
C GLU A 163 -9.72 -10.32 10.87
N LYS A 164 -8.95 -9.23 11.05
CA LYS A 164 -8.80 -8.55 12.35
C LYS A 164 -10.11 -7.95 12.84
N LEU A 165 -10.88 -7.34 11.94
CA LEU A 165 -12.18 -6.77 12.25
C LEU A 165 -13.20 -7.87 12.61
N GLN A 166 -13.20 -8.97 11.86
CA GLN A 166 -14.05 -10.12 12.15
C GLN A 166 -13.70 -10.73 13.52
N GLN A 167 -12.40 -10.89 13.83
CA GLN A 167 -11.95 -11.36 15.14
C GLN A 167 -12.42 -10.43 16.27
N LEU A 168 -12.26 -9.12 16.10
CA LEU A 168 -12.68 -8.13 17.10
C LEU A 168 -14.20 -8.16 17.30
N PHE A 169 -14.97 -8.26 16.22
CA PHE A 169 -16.43 -8.35 16.26
C PHE A 169 -16.88 -9.60 17.04
N ILE A 170 -16.33 -10.77 16.70
CA ILE A 170 -16.64 -12.03 17.37
C ILE A 170 -16.29 -11.94 18.86
N GLU A 171 -15.11 -11.43 19.19
CA GLU A 171 -14.67 -11.30 20.58
C GLU A 171 -15.57 -10.37 21.40
N LEU A 172 -15.89 -9.18 20.87
CA LEU A 172 -16.72 -8.20 21.56
C LEU A 172 -18.17 -8.69 21.71
N VAL A 173 -18.79 -9.15 20.62
CA VAL A 173 -20.19 -9.57 20.63
C VAL A 173 -20.36 -10.81 21.50
N LEU A 174 -19.55 -11.87 21.32
CA LEU A 174 -19.71 -13.08 22.12
C LEU A 174 -19.43 -12.85 23.60
N LYS A 175 -18.44 -12.01 23.93
CA LYS A 175 -18.15 -11.67 25.32
C LYS A 175 -19.29 -10.89 25.95
N GLN A 176 -19.83 -9.88 25.26
CA GLN A 176 -20.97 -9.10 25.74
C GLN A 176 -22.21 -9.97 25.95
N GLU A 177 -22.52 -10.85 25.00
CA GLU A 177 -23.64 -11.80 25.13
C GLU A 177 -23.43 -12.73 26.32
N GLN A 178 -22.23 -13.31 26.51
CA GLN A 178 -21.95 -14.16 27.67
C GLN A 178 -22.14 -13.43 29.00
N GLU A 179 -21.61 -12.21 29.11
CA GLU A 179 -21.73 -11.37 30.31
C GLU A 179 -23.20 -11.01 30.62
N GLU A 180 -24.04 -10.80 29.60
CA GLU A 180 -25.47 -10.51 29.79
C GLU A 180 -26.25 -11.75 30.24
N TYR A 181 -26.00 -12.91 29.64
CA TYR A 181 -26.66 -14.17 30.05
C TYR A 181 -26.30 -14.53 31.49
N GLU A 182 -25.04 -14.35 31.89
CA GLU A 182 -24.60 -14.53 33.28
C GLU A 182 -25.31 -13.55 34.23
N ARG A 183 -25.46 -12.28 33.83
CA ARG A 183 -26.17 -11.26 34.62
C ARG A 183 -27.64 -11.60 34.81
N GLU A 184 -28.29 -12.15 33.78
CA GLU A 184 -29.70 -12.56 33.84
C GLU A 184 -29.91 -13.94 34.49
N GLY A 185 -28.83 -14.65 34.84
CA GLY A 185 -28.90 -16.00 35.43
C GLY A 185 -29.39 -17.06 34.45
N ILE A 186 -29.29 -16.80 33.14
CA ILE A 186 -29.70 -17.72 32.08
C ILE A 186 -28.53 -18.67 31.78
N LYS A 187 -28.82 -19.98 31.72
CA LYS A 187 -27.81 -20.99 31.42
C LYS A 187 -27.29 -20.82 29.98
N TRP A 188 -26.05 -20.36 29.84
CA TRP A 188 -25.39 -20.22 28.54
C TRP A 188 -25.14 -21.59 27.88
N SER A 189 -25.54 -21.72 26.62
CA SER A 189 -25.12 -22.81 25.73
C SER A 189 -23.94 -22.35 24.89
N LYS A 190 -22.81 -23.05 24.98
CA LYS A 190 -21.63 -22.71 24.18
C LYS A 190 -21.96 -22.78 22.69
N ILE A 191 -21.84 -21.64 22.01
CA ILE A 191 -21.95 -21.55 20.56
C ILE A 191 -20.56 -21.81 19.99
N ASP A 192 -20.45 -22.78 19.09
CA ASP A 192 -19.21 -23.00 18.35
C ASP A 192 -19.05 -21.91 17.29
N TYR A 193 -17.91 -21.25 17.28
CA TYR A 193 -17.55 -20.22 16.32
C TYR A 193 -16.14 -20.46 15.77
N PHE A 194 -15.89 -19.96 14.57
CA PHE A 194 -14.55 -20.00 14.00
C PHE A 194 -13.68 -18.92 14.65
N ASN A 195 -12.54 -19.31 15.22
CA ASN A 195 -11.62 -18.37 15.84
C ASN A 195 -10.67 -17.79 14.79
N ASN A 196 -11.01 -16.61 14.25
CA ASN A 196 -10.22 -15.89 13.25
C ASN A 196 -8.80 -15.55 13.71
N LYS A 197 -8.53 -15.55 15.02
CA LYS A 197 -7.19 -15.30 15.57
C LYS A 197 -6.11 -16.20 14.95
N ILE A 198 -6.44 -17.45 14.62
CA ILE A 198 -5.46 -18.35 13.98
C ILE A 198 -4.98 -17.83 12.62
N ILE A 199 -5.83 -17.13 11.87
CA ILE A 199 -5.51 -16.53 10.57
C ILE A 199 -4.81 -15.19 10.78
N CYS A 200 -5.24 -14.40 11.77
CA CYS A 200 -4.54 -13.17 12.14
C CYS A 200 -3.09 -13.47 12.54
N ASP A 201 -2.88 -14.46 13.41
CA ASP A 201 -1.56 -14.88 13.89
C ASP A 201 -0.72 -15.44 12.72
N LEU A 202 -1.31 -16.18 11.77
CA LEU A 202 -0.62 -16.61 10.55
C LEU A 202 0.01 -15.44 9.79
N VAL A 203 -0.66 -14.30 9.73
CA VAL A 203 -0.19 -13.11 8.99
C VAL A 203 0.76 -12.26 9.85
N GLU A 204 0.42 -12.00 11.12
CA GLU A 204 1.04 -10.95 11.94
C GLU A 204 2.06 -11.45 12.97
N MET A 205 2.13 -12.77 13.24
CA MET A 205 2.93 -13.28 14.34
C MET A 205 4.41 -12.87 14.19
N PRO A 206 5.04 -12.30 15.22
CA PRO A 206 6.44 -11.91 15.15
C PRO A 206 7.33 -13.12 14.82
N ARG A 207 8.31 -12.92 13.93
CA ARG A 207 9.31 -13.91 13.48
C ARG A 207 8.80 -15.07 12.62
N THR A 208 7.51 -15.40 12.68
CA THR A 208 6.96 -16.57 11.95
C THR A 208 5.81 -16.24 11.02
N GLY A 209 5.14 -15.11 11.21
CA GLY A 209 4.03 -14.67 10.37
C GLY A 209 4.48 -14.16 9.02
N ILE A 210 3.57 -14.15 8.05
CA ILE A 210 3.84 -13.77 6.66
C ILE A 210 4.52 -12.40 6.55
N LEU A 211 4.02 -11.39 7.28
CA LEU A 211 4.58 -10.04 7.24
C LEU A 211 5.99 -9.99 7.82
N SER A 212 6.25 -10.72 8.90
CA SER A 212 7.59 -10.76 9.50
C SER A 212 8.61 -11.44 8.57
N VAL A 213 8.21 -12.50 7.86
CA VAL A 213 9.07 -13.18 6.88
C VAL A 213 9.32 -12.27 5.68
N LEU A 214 8.32 -11.50 5.25
CA LEU A 214 8.45 -10.53 4.17
C LEU A 214 9.41 -9.39 4.55
N ASP A 215 9.31 -8.86 5.77
CA ASP A 215 10.21 -7.82 6.28
C ASP A 215 11.66 -8.30 6.34
N GLU A 216 11.90 -9.53 6.81
CA GLU A 216 13.22 -10.14 6.84
C GLU A 216 13.78 -10.36 5.43
N ALA A 217 12.95 -10.83 4.49
CA ALA A 217 13.33 -10.98 3.09
C ALA A 217 13.70 -9.62 2.47
N CYS A 218 12.95 -8.56 2.77
CA CYS A 218 13.19 -7.20 2.27
C CYS A 218 14.46 -6.57 2.85
N ALA A 219 14.76 -6.82 4.13
CA ALA A 219 15.91 -6.27 4.84
C ALA A 219 17.25 -6.91 4.44
N ASN A 220 17.23 -8.15 3.95
CA ASN A 220 18.42 -8.84 3.50
C ASN A 220 19.03 -8.19 2.25
N ILE A 221 20.27 -7.71 2.39
CA ILE A 221 21.05 -7.10 1.31
C ILE A 221 21.57 -8.22 0.39
N GLY A 222 20.83 -8.54 -0.67
CA GLY A 222 21.20 -9.58 -1.64
C GLY A 222 20.10 -9.93 -2.65
N ASN A 223 20.35 -10.94 -3.49
CA ASN A 223 19.44 -11.45 -4.55
C ASN A 223 18.25 -12.26 -3.99
N VAL A 224 17.64 -11.81 -2.89
CA VAL A 224 16.40 -12.42 -2.39
C VAL A 224 15.28 -12.01 -3.34
N THR A 225 14.66 -12.99 -3.99
CA THR A 225 13.54 -12.79 -4.91
C THR A 225 12.22 -13.20 -4.25
N ASP A 226 11.09 -12.80 -4.85
CA ASP A 226 9.76 -13.21 -4.38
C ASP A 226 9.61 -14.74 -4.26
N GLN A 227 10.32 -15.52 -5.09
CA GLN A 227 10.33 -16.99 -4.99
C GLN A 227 11.09 -17.51 -3.77
N VAL A 228 12.18 -16.83 -3.38
CA VAL A 228 12.90 -17.16 -2.14
C VAL A 228 12.04 -16.84 -0.93
N PHE A 229 11.31 -15.73 -0.97
CA PHE A 229 10.29 -15.39 0.03
C PHE A 229 9.22 -16.49 0.15
N LEU A 230 8.65 -16.95 -0.97
CA LEU A 230 7.68 -18.05 -0.98
C LEU A 230 8.24 -19.35 -0.40
N ALA A 231 9.49 -19.69 -0.73
CA ALA A 231 10.14 -20.88 -0.19
C ALA A 231 10.32 -20.81 1.34
N GLU A 232 10.62 -19.63 1.87
CA GLU A 232 10.74 -19.43 3.32
C GLU A 232 9.37 -19.46 4.01
N LEU A 233 8.32 -18.93 3.39
CA LEU A 233 6.94 -19.12 3.85
C LEU A 233 6.57 -20.60 3.91
N ASP A 234 6.86 -21.36 2.86
CA ASP A 234 6.59 -22.80 2.81
C ASP A 234 7.30 -23.54 3.95
N LYS A 235 8.56 -23.21 4.21
CA LYS A 235 9.34 -23.79 5.30
C LYS A 235 8.75 -23.48 6.69
N ASN A 236 8.34 -22.24 6.92
CA ASN A 236 7.85 -21.77 8.22
C ASN A 236 6.40 -22.14 8.49
N LEU A 237 5.55 -22.21 7.45
CA LEU A 237 4.10 -22.34 7.56
C LEU A 237 3.55 -23.68 7.04
N GLN A 238 4.39 -24.63 6.60
CA GLN A 238 3.97 -25.95 6.10
C GLN A 238 2.99 -26.73 6.99
N SER A 239 3.07 -26.57 8.30
CA SER A 239 2.21 -27.27 9.26
C SER A 239 0.91 -26.51 9.59
N HIS A 240 0.77 -25.28 9.10
CA HIS A 240 -0.37 -24.43 9.41
C HIS A 240 -1.59 -24.81 8.56
N LYS A 241 -2.71 -25.14 9.21
CA LYS A 241 -3.92 -25.67 8.55
C LYS A 241 -4.53 -24.75 7.50
N HIS A 242 -4.36 -23.43 7.68
CA HIS A 242 -4.90 -22.39 6.80
C HIS A 242 -3.91 -21.91 5.74
N TYR A 243 -2.71 -22.50 5.65
CA TYR A 243 -1.70 -22.14 4.66
C TYR A 243 -1.45 -23.33 3.73
N THR A 244 -1.37 -23.06 2.43
CA THR A 244 -0.88 -24.04 1.46
C THR A 244 -0.25 -23.35 0.27
N SER A 245 0.62 -24.05 -0.43
CA SER A 245 1.19 -23.61 -1.71
C SER A 245 1.27 -24.78 -2.67
N ARG A 246 1.66 -24.51 -3.92
CA ARG A 246 1.88 -25.54 -4.93
C ARG A 246 2.98 -26.54 -4.53
N ASN A 247 4.00 -26.09 -3.81
CA ASN A 247 5.10 -26.96 -3.35
C ASN A 247 4.66 -27.92 -2.25
N LEU A 248 3.80 -27.45 -1.34
CA LEU A 248 3.25 -28.26 -0.25
C LEU A 248 2.18 -29.26 -0.72
N ARG A 249 1.43 -28.91 -1.77
CA ARG A 249 0.39 -29.76 -2.36
C ARG A 249 0.53 -29.85 -3.88
N GLN A 250 1.49 -30.66 -4.33
CA GLN A 250 1.79 -30.85 -5.77
C GLN A 250 0.63 -31.43 -6.60
N SER A 251 -0.39 -32.02 -5.96
CA SER A 251 -1.61 -32.50 -6.64
C SER A 251 -2.58 -31.36 -6.97
N ASP A 252 -2.56 -30.24 -6.23
CA ASP A 252 -3.48 -29.12 -6.42
C ASP A 252 -3.01 -28.20 -7.54
N LYS A 253 -3.55 -28.39 -8.75
CA LYS A 253 -3.22 -27.60 -9.95
C LYS A 253 -3.90 -26.22 -10.00
N THR A 254 -4.73 -25.90 -9.01
CA THR A 254 -5.43 -24.61 -8.95
C THR A 254 -4.56 -23.49 -8.37
N VAL A 255 -3.44 -23.83 -7.74
CA VAL A 255 -2.42 -22.89 -7.25
C VAL A 255 -1.19 -22.98 -8.15
N LYS A 256 -0.65 -21.86 -8.62
CA LYS A 256 0.60 -21.83 -9.41
C LYS A 256 1.84 -21.87 -8.52
N HIS A 257 3.02 -22.03 -9.14
CA HIS A 257 4.29 -22.14 -8.40
C HIS A 257 4.74 -20.84 -7.72
N ASP A 258 4.25 -19.71 -8.21
CA ASP A 258 4.46 -18.35 -7.70
C ASP A 258 3.27 -17.86 -6.86
N GLU A 259 2.47 -18.79 -6.34
CA GLU A 259 1.27 -18.49 -5.58
C GLU A 259 1.21 -19.31 -4.27
N PHE A 260 0.67 -18.69 -3.23
CA PHE A 260 0.25 -19.37 -2.00
C PHE A 260 -1.24 -19.10 -1.74
N ARG A 261 -1.87 -19.93 -0.91
CA ARG A 261 -3.28 -19.83 -0.57
C ARG A 261 -3.47 -19.76 0.93
N ILE A 262 -4.34 -18.85 1.35
CA ILE A 262 -4.83 -18.76 2.72
C ILE A 262 -6.32 -19.13 2.73
N THR A 263 -6.71 -20.00 3.65
CA THR A 263 -8.11 -20.30 3.93
C THR A 263 -8.64 -19.29 4.95
N HIS A 264 -9.27 -18.22 4.45
CA HIS A 264 -9.90 -17.15 5.22
C HIS A 264 -11.28 -17.55 5.76
N TYR A 265 -11.85 -16.73 6.65
CA TYR A 265 -13.24 -16.95 7.10
C TYR A 265 -14.26 -16.86 5.94
N ALA A 266 -13.94 -16.06 4.92
CA ALA A 266 -14.76 -15.87 3.72
C ALA A 266 -14.46 -16.90 2.61
N GLY A 267 -13.47 -17.79 2.80
CA GLY A 267 -13.10 -18.83 1.86
C GLY A 267 -11.62 -18.80 1.46
N ASP A 268 -11.27 -19.65 0.50
CA ASP A 268 -9.90 -19.78 0.01
C ASP A 268 -9.53 -18.62 -0.92
N VAL A 269 -8.43 -17.94 -0.61
CA VAL A 269 -7.86 -16.88 -1.46
C VAL A 269 -6.45 -17.24 -1.85
N THR A 270 -6.15 -17.15 -3.15
CA THR A 270 -4.83 -17.45 -3.71
C THR A 270 -4.14 -16.14 -4.07
N TYR A 271 -2.94 -15.93 -3.55
CA TYR A 271 -2.12 -14.73 -3.68
C TYR A 271 -0.87 -15.04 -4.51
N SER A 272 -0.57 -14.20 -5.49
CA SER A 272 0.67 -14.27 -6.28
C SER A 272 1.77 -13.48 -5.57
N VAL A 273 2.93 -14.11 -5.32
CA VAL A 273 4.06 -13.45 -4.65
C VAL A 273 4.77 -12.40 -5.52
N ASN A 274 4.46 -12.35 -6.83
CA ASN A 274 5.13 -11.44 -7.74
C ASN A 274 4.97 -9.97 -7.31
N GLY A 275 6.11 -9.30 -7.08
CA GLY A 275 6.19 -7.91 -6.65
C GLY A 275 5.85 -7.70 -5.17
N PHE A 276 5.72 -8.74 -4.34
CA PHE A 276 5.48 -8.59 -2.90
C PHE A 276 6.60 -7.81 -2.22
N MET A 277 7.84 -8.18 -2.49
CA MET A 277 8.99 -7.54 -1.86
C MET A 277 9.11 -6.07 -2.27
N ASP A 278 8.90 -5.76 -3.54
CA ASP A 278 8.95 -4.39 -4.06
C ASP A 278 7.85 -3.52 -3.45
N LYS A 279 6.63 -4.08 -3.31
CA LYS A 279 5.51 -3.40 -2.67
C LYS A 279 5.72 -3.18 -1.18
N ASN A 280 6.42 -4.08 -0.49
CA ASN A 280 6.72 -3.92 0.93
C ASN A 280 7.88 -2.94 1.19
N ARG A 281 8.88 -2.87 0.29
CA ARG A 281 10.03 -1.97 0.44
C ARG A 281 9.65 -0.49 0.37
N ASP A 282 8.62 -0.17 -0.41
CA ASP A 282 8.04 1.17 -0.60
C ASP A 282 9.07 2.32 -0.56
N THR A 283 10.20 2.11 -1.23
CA THR A 283 11.38 2.94 -1.03
C THR A 283 11.27 4.22 -1.85
N LEU A 284 11.14 5.37 -1.15
CA LEU A 284 11.25 6.70 -1.75
C LEU A 284 12.62 7.32 -1.46
N PHE A 285 13.44 7.45 -2.51
CA PHE A 285 14.80 8.02 -2.41
C PHE A 285 14.80 9.48 -1.93
N GLN A 286 15.86 9.87 -1.22
CA GLN A 286 16.00 11.22 -0.66
C GLN A 286 16.02 12.31 -1.74
N ASP A 287 16.55 12.01 -2.93
CA ASP A 287 16.59 12.97 -4.04
C ASP A 287 15.19 13.31 -4.54
N LEU A 288 14.27 12.33 -4.59
CA LEU A 288 12.86 12.56 -4.89
C LEU A 288 12.18 13.42 -3.81
N LYS A 289 12.54 13.22 -2.54
CA LYS A 289 12.02 14.05 -1.44
C LYS A 289 12.50 15.49 -1.56
N ARG A 290 13.78 15.69 -1.89
CA ARG A 290 14.37 17.03 -2.10
C ARG A 290 13.78 17.72 -3.32
N LEU A 291 13.55 16.99 -4.41
CA LEU A 291 12.92 17.51 -5.62
C LEU A 291 11.55 18.12 -5.31
N MET A 292 10.73 17.39 -4.55
CA MET A 292 9.35 17.78 -4.22
C MET A 292 9.22 18.69 -2.98
N TYR A 293 10.32 19.01 -2.30
CA TYR A 293 10.31 19.91 -1.15
C TYR A 293 10.33 21.39 -1.56
N ASN A 294 10.90 21.69 -2.73
CA ASN A 294 10.98 23.03 -3.29
C ASN A 294 9.72 23.37 -4.08
#